data_AF-A0A9E0EE51-F1
#
_entry.id   AF-A0A9E0EE51-F1
#
_cell.length_a   1.000
_cell.length_b   1.000
_cell.length_c   1.000
_cell.angle_alpha   90.00
_cell.angle_beta   90.00
_cell.angle_gamma   90.00
#
_symmetry.space_group_name_H-M   'P 1'
#
loop_
_entity.id
_entity.type
_entity.pdbx_description
1 polymer ?
#
loop_
_entity_poly.entity_id
_entity_poly.type
_entity_poly.pdbx_seq_one_letter_code
_entity_poly.pdbx_strand_id
1 'polypeptide(L)'
;MGKKFILDENLPQYPEFVEGIRRAPGRGFNLNKNQTKIALMNALRYIPKSLHDKLAPEFMEELTKRGRIYGYRFRPSGNIQAKPIDQYNGKCLAGKALQVMIDNNLSFEVALYPYELVTYGETGQVMQNWMQYRLIKKYLEELTEEQTLVVQSGHPLGLFPSKKDAPRVISTNGLMVGLFDNPKDFSVAAAMGVANYGQMTAGGWMYIGPQGIVNGTYLTLLNAGRLYLKIPDDKDLKGVLYLSSGLGGMSGAQAKAVEIAGGVGIIAEVDYSRIETRYKQGWVSKICSSKEEAFEEALRAKKEKKAISIAYHGNIVDLWEYAVKNNIKVDLASDQTSCHAVYEGGYIPVSTSFEEAKEILNKDPEKFKKLVDESLKQQFYYIKEMVDRGTYFWDYGNSFLKAVFDSGCYEIAKNRVDTSEG
;
A
#
# COMPACT_ATOMS: atom_id res chain seq x y z
N MET A 1 -22.89 20.12 24.46
CA MET A 1 -21.45 19.95 24.16
C MET A 1 -21.09 18.50 24.49
N GLY A 2 -20.55 17.73 23.54
CA GLY A 2 -20.24 16.31 23.75
C GLY A 2 -19.20 16.10 24.86
N LYS A 3 -19.25 14.96 25.55
CA LYS A 3 -18.23 14.54 26.53
C LYS A 3 -16.88 14.50 25.81
N LYS A 4 -15.87 15.22 26.29
CA LYS A 4 -14.51 15.25 25.72
C LYS A 4 -13.55 14.53 26.65
N PHE A 5 -12.86 13.50 26.16
CA PHE A 5 -11.84 12.81 26.93
C PHE A 5 -10.46 13.44 26.72
N ILE A 6 -9.66 13.42 27.77
CA ILE A 6 -8.21 13.69 27.75
C ILE A 6 -7.47 12.44 28.23
N LEU A 7 -6.18 12.35 27.92
CA LEU A 7 -5.35 11.28 28.47
C LEU A 7 -5.06 11.54 29.95
N ASP A 8 -4.80 10.46 30.69
CA ASP A 8 -4.61 10.51 32.13
C ASP A 8 -3.26 11.17 32.48
N GLU A 9 -3.12 11.69 33.70
CA GLU A 9 -1.88 12.34 34.16
C GLU A 9 -0.76 11.32 34.47
N ASN A 10 -1.11 10.04 34.58
CA ASN A 10 -0.14 8.96 34.77
C ASN A 10 0.56 8.66 33.45
N LEU A 11 1.84 9.03 33.39
CA LEU A 11 2.66 8.87 32.20
C LEU A 11 3.05 7.39 32.01
N PRO A 12 2.70 6.75 30.88
CA PRO A 12 3.14 5.38 30.62
C PRO A 12 4.66 5.29 30.48
N GLN A 13 5.21 4.11 30.78
CA GLN A 13 6.59 3.80 30.42
C GLN A 13 6.78 3.90 28.90
N TYR A 14 7.96 4.33 28.48
CA TYR A 14 8.30 4.37 27.06
C TYR A 14 8.35 2.93 26.52
N PRO A 15 7.74 2.62 25.35
CA PRO A 15 7.64 1.25 24.87
C PRO A 15 8.99 0.72 24.39
N GLU A 16 9.14 -0.59 24.51
CA GLU A 16 10.19 -1.33 23.80
C GLU A 16 9.69 -1.74 22.41
N PHE A 17 10.59 -1.71 21.43
CA PHE A 17 10.33 -2.12 20.06
C PHE A 17 10.98 -3.47 19.82
N VAL A 18 10.18 -4.46 19.43
CA VAL A 18 10.67 -5.79 19.05
C VAL A 18 11.52 -5.66 17.79
N GLU A 19 12.73 -6.23 17.83
CA GLU A 19 13.66 -6.27 16.70
C GLU A 19 13.08 -7.08 15.51
N GLY A 20 13.47 -6.72 14.29
CA GLY A 20 13.01 -7.40 13.07
C GLY A 20 11.60 -7.02 12.60
N ILE A 21 10.79 -6.35 13.43
CA ILE A 21 9.51 -5.80 13.00
C ILE A 21 9.74 -4.51 12.19
N ARG A 22 9.14 -4.47 11.00
CA ARG A 22 9.30 -3.35 10.05
C ARG A 22 8.89 -2.01 10.67
N ARG A 23 9.63 -0.97 10.32
CA ARG A 23 9.42 0.42 10.75
C ARG A 23 9.24 1.32 9.55
N ALA A 24 8.36 2.30 9.66
CA ALA A 24 8.23 3.29 8.61
C ALA A 24 9.53 4.09 8.47
N PRO A 25 9.95 4.42 7.23
CA PRO A 25 11.09 5.30 7.02
C PRO A 25 10.80 6.70 7.58
N GLY A 26 11.87 7.46 7.84
CA GLY A 26 11.75 8.86 8.21
C GLY A 26 11.04 9.66 7.12
N ARG A 27 10.13 10.55 7.50
CA ARG A 27 9.36 11.40 6.57
C ARG A 27 9.99 12.77 6.31
N GLY A 28 11.22 12.98 6.82
CA GLY A 28 11.94 14.24 6.75
C GLY A 28 11.38 15.31 7.68
N PHE A 29 12.26 16.16 8.21
CA PHE A 29 11.87 17.31 9.04
C PHE A 29 11.96 18.59 8.21
N ASN A 30 10.83 18.95 7.58
CA ASN A 30 10.76 20.07 6.62
C ASN A 30 9.92 21.25 7.12
N LEU A 31 9.56 21.25 8.41
CA LEU A 31 8.76 22.34 8.99
C LEU A 31 9.64 23.54 9.33
N ASN A 32 9.14 24.74 9.05
CA ASN A 32 9.76 25.96 9.57
C ASN A 32 9.55 26.10 11.08
N LYS A 33 10.22 27.07 11.72
CA LYS A 33 10.17 27.27 13.18
C LYS A 33 8.74 27.47 13.71
N ASN A 34 7.90 28.23 13.00
CA ASN A 34 6.52 28.49 13.41
C ASN A 34 5.65 27.24 13.26
N GLN A 35 5.76 26.54 12.13
CA GLN A 35 5.06 25.27 11.90
C GLN A 35 5.46 24.20 12.91
N THR A 36 6.75 24.12 13.26
CA THR A 36 7.27 23.20 14.29
C THR A 36 6.64 23.47 15.65
N LYS A 37 6.58 24.76 16.06
CA LYS A 37 5.90 25.15 17.30
C LYS A 37 4.42 24.74 17.28
N ILE A 38 3.73 24.97 16.17
CA ILE A 38 2.32 24.58 16.01
C ILE A 38 2.16 23.05 16.05
N ALA A 39 3.05 22.28 15.42
CA ALA A 39 3.03 20.82 15.45
C ALA A 39 3.13 20.28 16.87
N LEU A 40 4.04 20.83 17.69
CA LEU A 40 4.17 20.48 19.10
C LEU A 40 2.91 20.85 19.90
N MET A 41 2.37 22.06 19.71
CA MET A 41 1.11 22.48 20.35
C MET A 41 -0.05 21.55 19.96
N ASN A 42 -0.11 21.13 18.69
CA ASN A 42 -1.12 20.23 18.18
C ASN A 42 -1.00 18.81 18.75
N ALA A 43 0.21 18.31 19.03
CA ALA A 43 0.38 17.03 19.73
C ALA A 43 0.03 17.16 21.23
N LEU A 44 0.48 18.22 21.88
CA LEU A 44 0.26 18.47 23.31
C LEU A 44 -1.21 18.74 23.65
N ARG A 45 -2.07 19.08 22.68
CA ARG A 45 -3.52 19.27 22.89
C ARG A 45 -4.23 18.03 23.47
N TYR A 46 -3.65 16.84 23.29
CA TYR A 46 -4.17 15.58 23.82
C TYR A 46 -3.70 15.26 25.24
N ILE A 47 -2.72 16.01 25.73
CA ILE A 47 -1.97 15.74 26.96
C ILE A 47 -2.39 16.75 28.05
N PRO A 48 -2.57 16.32 29.31
CA PRO A 48 -2.69 17.22 30.45
C PRO A 48 -1.54 18.23 30.52
N LYS A 49 -1.85 19.50 30.82
CA LYS A 49 -0.85 20.59 30.88
C LYS A 49 0.31 20.29 31.82
N SER A 50 0.05 19.58 32.92
CA SER A 50 1.03 19.14 33.92
C SER A 50 2.17 18.27 33.34
N LEU A 51 1.97 17.65 32.18
CA LEU A 51 2.95 16.79 31.51
C LEU A 51 3.64 17.45 30.31
N HIS A 52 3.26 18.68 29.94
CA HIS A 52 3.76 19.31 28.70
C HIS A 52 5.27 19.49 28.69
N ASP A 53 5.86 19.96 29.80
CA ASP A 53 7.32 20.18 29.90
C ASP A 53 8.12 18.87 29.75
N LYS A 54 7.54 17.75 30.17
CA LYS A 54 8.17 16.42 30.04
C LYS A 54 8.04 15.84 28.63
N LEU A 55 6.91 16.07 27.96
CA LEU A 55 6.60 15.44 26.68
C LEU A 55 6.97 16.28 25.45
N ALA A 56 7.06 17.61 25.59
CA ALA A 56 7.47 18.46 24.49
C ALA A 56 8.86 18.08 23.90
N PRO A 57 9.89 17.77 24.72
CA PRO A 57 11.19 17.31 24.20
C PRO A 57 11.08 15.98 23.44
N GLU A 58 10.30 15.01 23.97
CA GLU A 58 10.10 13.71 23.32
C GLU A 58 9.40 13.85 21.97
N PHE A 59 8.32 14.65 21.91
CA PHE A 59 7.63 14.93 20.66
C PHE A 59 8.51 15.71 19.68
N MET A 60 9.37 16.60 20.16
CA MET A 60 10.34 17.29 19.30
C MET A 60 11.38 16.33 18.72
N GLU A 61 11.86 15.38 19.53
CA GLU A 61 12.77 14.32 19.07
C GLU A 61 12.10 13.44 18.00
N GLU A 62 10.86 13.00 18.22
CA GLU A 62 10.12 12.24 17.21
C GLU A 62 9.94 13.05 15.92
N LEU A 63 9.50 14.30 16.03
CA LEU A 63 9.28 15.17 14.88
C LEU A 63 10.55 15.39 14.06
N THR A 64 11.69 15.60 14.73
CA THR A 64 12.98 15.83 14.05
C THR A 64 13.57 14.56 13.45
N LYS A 65 13.54 13.43 14.17
CA LYS A 65 14.12 12.16 13.70
C LYS A 65 13.23 11.44 12.68
N ARG A 66 11.91 11.57 12.80
CA ARG A 66 10.94 10.79 12.00
C ARG A 66 10.11 11.64 11.05
N GLY A 67 10.10 12.97 11.20
CA GLY A 67 9.23 13.88 10.42
C GLY A 67 7.77 13.88 10.87
N ARG A 68 7.44 13.16 11.94
CA ARG A 68 6.09 12.96 12.49
C ARG A 68 6.17 12.76 14.00
N ILE A 69 5.11 13.17 14.71
CA ILE A 69 4.91 12.85 16.14
C ILE A 69 3.92 11.69 16.21
N TYR A 70 4.42 10.49 16.46
CA TYR A 70 3.61 9.29 16.66
C TYR A 70 3.17 9.14 18.12
N GLY A 71 3.89 9.78 19.04
CA GLY A 71 3.70 9.69 20.48
C GLY A 71 3.89 8.26 20.97
N TYR A 72 5.04 7.66 20.68
CA TYR A 72 5.31 6.24 20.92
C TYR A 72 5.02 5.83 22.36
N ARG A 73 5.29 6.69 23.34
CA ARG A 73 4.96 6.45 24.75
C ARG A 73 3.51 6.03 24.99
N PHE A 74 2.57 6.51 24.19
CA PHE A 74 1.15 6.19 24.32
C PHE A 74 0.77 4.91 23.59
N ARG A 75 1.69 4.21 22.93
CA ARG A 75 1.41 2.91 22.34
C ARG A 75 1.13 1.86 23.44
N PRO A 76 0.10 1.00 23.29
CA PRO A 76 -0.04 -0.18 24.15
C PRO A 76 1.15 -1.14 23.99
N SER A 77 1.61 -1.76 25.08
CA SER A 77 2.69 -2.76 25.01
C SER A 77 2.24 -4.04 24.31
N GLY A 78 3.20 -4.82 23.80
CA GLY A 78 2.92 -6.11 23.14
C GLY A 78 2.40 -6.00 21.71
N ASN A 79 2.02 -7.14 21.13
CA ASN A 79 1.40 -7.21 19.81
C ASN A 79 -0.10 -6.89 19.93
N ILE A 80 -0.57 -5.90 19.18
CA ILE A 80 -2.00 -5.61 19.11
C ILE A 80 -2.63 -6.68 18.23
N GLN A 81 -3.70 -7.31 18.70
CA GLN A 81 -4.43 -8.31 17.93
C GLN A 81 -5.91 -8.11 18.16
N ALA A 82 -6.69 -8.32 17.10
CA ALA A 82 -8.13 -8.40 17.21
C ALA A 82 -8.51 -9.57 18.12
N LYS A 83 -9.37 -9.30 19.10
CA LYS A 83 -9.88 -10.30 20.04
C LYS A 83 -11.34 -10.66 19.72
N PRO A 84 -11.86 -11.77 20.28
CA PRO A 84 -13.31 -11.98 20.33
C PRO A 84 -14.05 -10.73 20.86
N ILE A 85 -15.16 -10.39 20.23
CA ILE A 85 -15.86 -9.11 20.45
C ILE A 85 -16.34 -8.90 21.89
N ASP A 86 -16.61 -9.99 22.60
CA ASP A 86 -17.02 -10.03 24.00
C ASP A 86 -15.92 -9.59 24.97
N GLN A 87 -14.65 -9.62 24.54
CA GLN A 87 -13.50 -9.15 25.34
C GLN A 87 -13.30 -7.61 25.28
N TYR A 88 -14.08 -6.91 24.46
CA TYR A 88 -14.03 -5.46 24.38
C TYR A 88 -15.04 -4.79 25.30
N ASN A 89 -14.59 -3.78 26.02
CA ASN A 89 -15.45 -2.88 26.78
C ASN A 89 -16.26 -2.01 25.82
N GLY A 90 -17.51 -1.72 26.16
CA GLY A 90 -18.39 -0.90 25.30
C GLY A 90 -19.83 -0.91 25.74
N LYS A 91 -20.50 0.25 25.62
CA LYS A 91 -21.94 0.40 25.91
C LYS A 91 -22.84 -0.05 24.75
N CYS A 92 -22.30 -0.24 23.55
CA CYS A 92 -23.03 -0.80 22.41
C CYS A 92 -22.16 -1.76 21.59
N LEU A 93 -22.81 -2.67 20.86
CA LEU A 93 -22.13 -3.69 20.05
C LEU A 93 -21.23 -3.08 18.97
N ALA A 94 -21.72 -2.06 18.28
CA ALA A 94 -20.97 -1.41 17.21
C ALA A 94 -19.67 -0.76 17.73
N GLY A 95 -19.69 -0.14 18.91
CA GLY A 95 -18.49 0.39 19.55
C GLY A 95 -17.44 -0.69 19.83
N LYS A 96 -17.87 -1.89 20.26
CA LYS A 96 -16.99 -3.05 20.43
C LYS A 96 -16.45 -3.57 19.09
N ALA A 97 -17.32 -3.71 18.08
CA ALA A 97 -16.93 -4.18 16.76
C ALA A 97 -15.87 -3.27 16.10
N LEU A 98 -16.05 -1.95 16.20
CA LEU A 98 -15.07 -0.99 15.68
C LEU A 98 -13.71 -1.12 16.39
N GLN A 99 -13.70 -1.43 17.68
CA GLN A 99 -12.46 -1.70 18.41
C GLN A 99 -11.74 -2.96 17.93
N VAL A 100 -12.49 -4.03 17.60
CA VAL A 100 -11.94 -5.25 16.96
C VAL A 100 -11.23 -4.87 15.66
N MET A 101 -11.91 -4.09 14.82
CA MET A 101 -11.38 -3.77 13.50
C MET A 101 -10.17 -2.82 13.53
N ILE A 102 -10.14 -1.87 14.47
CA ILE A 102 -8.95 -1.03 14.71
C ILE A 102 -7.75 -1.90 15.11
N ASP A 103 -7.95 -2.86 16.02
CA ASP A 103 -6.87 -3.73 16.47
C ASP A 103 -6.40 -4.67 15.37
N ASN A 104 -7.31 -5.15 14.51
CA ASN A 104 -6.97 -5.91 13.31
C ASN A 104 -6.06 -5.10 12.37
N ASN A 105 -6.43 -3.85 12.06
CA ASN A 105 -5.66 -2.96 11.19
C ASN A 105 -4.25 -2.62 11.73
N LEU A 106 -4.04 -2.73 13.04
CA LEU A 106 -2.77 -2.45 13.72
C LEU A 106 -2.00 -3.71 14.12
N SER A 107 -2.52 -4.90 13.79
CA SER A 107 -1.86 -6.14 14.15
C SER A 107 -0.54 -6.33 13.41
N PHE A 108 0.46 -6.93 14.06
CA PHE A 108 1.77 -7.12 13.45
C PHE A 108 1.73 -8.09 12.25
N GLU A 109 0.71 -8.93 12.18
CA GLU A 109 0.49 -9.84 11.05
C GLU A 109 -0.20 -9.16 9.85
N VAL A 110 -0.82 -8.01 10.08
CA VAL A 110 -1.67 -7.31 9.10
C VAL A 110 -1.04 -5.99 8.64
N ALA A 111 -0.56 -5.19 9.58
CA ALA A 111 -0.06 -3.84 9.35
C ALA A 111 1.37 -3.85 8.82
N LEU A 112 1.65 -2.97 7.85
CA LEU A 112 2.98 -2.82 7.27
C LEU A 112 4.00 -2.22 8.25
N TYR A 113 3.63 -1.15 8.96
CA TYR A 113 4.44 -0.53 10.02
C TYR A 113 3.59 -0.35 11.28
N PRO A 114 3.42 -1.42 12.09
CA PRO A 114 2.46 -1.42 13.19
C PRO A 114 2.77 -0.38 14.26
N TYR A 115 4.04 -0.02 14.46
CA TYR A 115 4.46 1.00 15.43
C TYR A 115 4.14 2.44 15.00
N GLU A 116 4.05 2.68 13.69
CA GLU A 116 3.75 3.99 13.09
C GLU A 116 2.28 4.08 12.62
N LEU A 117 1.45 3.13 13.05
CA LEU A 117 0.03 3.03 12.73
C LEU A 117 -0.27 2.93 11.22
N VAL A 118 0.70 2.47 10.42
CA VAL A 118 0.55 2.30 8.97
C VAL A 118 0.13 0.87 8.66
N THR A 119 -1.05 0.72 8.07
CA THR A 119 -1.59 -0.59 7.70
C THR A 119 -1.05 -1.05 6.34
N TYR A 120 -1.07 -0.21 5.30
CA TYR A 120 -0.56 -0.56 3.97
C TYR A 120 -0.30 0.69 3.10
N GLY A 121 0.20 0.46 1.88
CA GLY A 121 0.45 1.54 0.91
C GLY A 121 1.55 2.50 1.34
N GLU A 122 2.53 2.00 2.11
CA GLU A 122 3.67 2.74 2.69
C GLU A 122 3.32 3.87 3.68
N THR A 123 2.16 4.51 3.55
CA THR A 123 1.73 5.70 4.30
C THR A 123 0.28 5.64 4.77
N GLY A 124 -0.50 4.63 4.38
CA GLY A 124 -1.91 4.49 4.75
C GLY A 124 -2.07 4.18 6.24
N GLN A 125 -2.49 5.18 7.02
CA GLN A 125 -2.52 5.15 8.47
C GLN A 125 -3.93 5.02 9.03
N VAL A 126 -4.06 4.24 10.12
CA VAL A 126 -5.31 4.07 10.87
C VAL A 126 -5.69 5.39 11.57
N MET A 127 -4.69 6.10 12.09
CA MET A 127 -4.75 7.46 12.64
C MET A 127 -3.31 8.02 12.77
N GLN A 128 -3.15 9.29 13.12
CA GLN A 128 -1.83 9.96 13.06
C GLN A 128 -0.88 9.57 14.19
N ASN A 129 -1.40 9.29 15.38
CA ASN A 129 -0.58 9.02 16.57
C ASN A 129 -1.31 8.16 17.62
N TRP A 130 -0.53 7.64 18.57
CA TRP A 130 -1.03 6.76 19.63
C TRP A 130 -1.90 7.47 20.67
N MET A 131 -1.81 8.80 20.80
CA MET A 131 -2.74 9.56 21.63
C MET A 131 -4.16 9.49 21.05
N GLN A 132 -4.29 9.66 19.73
CA GLN A 132 -5.56 9.50 19.02
C GLN A 132 -6.11 8.09 19.18
N TYR A 133 -5.26 7.06 19.04
CA TYR A 133 -5.65 5.66 19.30
C TYR A 133 -6.29 5.50 20.68
N ARG A 134 -5.59 5.90 21.75
CA ARG A 134 -6.11 5.75 23.12
C ARG A 134 -7.43 6.49 23.33
N LEU A 135 -7.54 7.70 22.80
CA LEU A 135 -8.76 8.51 22.92
C LEU A 135 -9.92 7.88 22.13
N ILE A 136 -9.68 7.42 20.91
CA ILE A 136 -10.70 6.74 20.09
C ILE A 136 -11.20 5.48 20.82
N LYS A 137 -10.31 4.65 21.39
CA LYS A 137 -10.73 3.49 22.18
C LYS A 137 -11.61 3.91 23.36
N LYS A 138 -11.20 4.93 24.15
CA LYS A 138 -12.03 5.48 25.25
C LYS A 138 -13.41 5.98 24.76
N TYR A 139 -13.46 6.66 23.62
CA TYR A 139 -14.73 7.10 23.03
C TYR A 139 -15.63 5.94 22.60
N LEU A 140 -15.06 4.89 21.98
CA LEU A 140 -15.81 3.71 21.53
C LEU A 140 -16.32 2.86 22.71
N GLU A 141 -15.61 2.83 23.83
CA GLU A 141 -16.08 2.20 25.07
C GLU A 141 -17.32 2.93 25.63
N GLU A 142 -17.35 4.25 25.52
CA GLU A 142 -18.41 5.10 26.08
C GLU A 142 -19.57 5.37 25.10
N LEU A 143 -19.39 5.04 23.82
CA LEU A 143 -20.35 5.26 22.74
C LEU A 143 -21.64 4.46 22.97
N THR A 144 -22.78 5.15 22.95
CA THR A 144 -24.11 4.53 22.99
C THR A 144 -24.72 4.40 21.59
N GLU A 145 -25.86 3.72 21.49
CA GLU A 145 -26.64 3.63 20.24
C GLU A 145 -27.27 4.96 19.82
N GLU A 146 -27.29 5.99 20.67
CA GLU A 146 -27.90 7.29 20.39
C GLU A 146 -26.83 8.38 20.18
N GLN A 147 -25.63 7.95 19.81
CA GLN A 147 -24.48 8.81 19.60
C GLN A 147 -23.72 8.42 18.34
N THR A 148 -22.99 9.39 17.80
CA THR A 148 -22.03 9.21 16.70
C THR A 148 -20.70 9.84 17.12
N LEU A 149 -19.63 9.07 17.01
CA LEU A 149 -18.27 9.58 17.13
C LEU A 149 -17.84 10.21 15.80
N VAL A 150 -17.45 11.48 15.84
CA VAL A 150 -16.88 12.17 14.69
C VAL A 150 -15.36 12.14 14.77
N VAL A 151 -14.71 11.63 13.73
CA VAL A 151 -13.24 11.54 13.60
C VAL A 151 -12.79 12.34 12.38
N GLN A 152 -11.84 13.26 12.59
CA GLN A 152 -11.28 14.11 11.55
C GLN A 152 -9.79 13.83 11.37
N SER A 153 -9.44 13.12 10.31
CA SER A 153 -8.07 12.69 10.03
C SER A 153 -7.43 12.01 11.25
N GLY A 154 -8.12 11.04 11.86
CA GLY A 154 -7.68 10.38 13.09
C GLY A 154 -7.92 11.17 14.39
N HIS A 155 -8.19 12.49 14.36
CA HIS A 155 -8.55 13.22 15.58
C HIS A 155 -9.99 12.90 16.00
N PRO A 156 -10.23 12.33 17.20
CA PRO A 156 -11.59 12.15 17.69
C PRO A 156 -12.14 13.49 18.18
N LEU A 157 -12.99 14.12 17.37
CA LEU A 157 -13.62 15.40 17.68
C LEU A 157 -14.54 15.27 18.90
N GLY A 158 -15.27 14.17 18.99
CA GLY A 158 -16.08 13.80 20.15
C GLY A 158 -17.35 13.02 19.80
N LEU A 159 -18.14 12.74 20.83
CA LEU A 159 -19.46 12.10 20.71
C LEU A 159 -20.55 13.15 20.59
N PHE A 160 -21.41 13.00 19.58
CA PHE A 160 -22.55 13.87 19.34
C PHE A 160 -23.84 13.04 19.38
N PRO A 161 -24.96 13.59 19.90
CA PRO A 161 -26.25 12.91 19.86
C PRO A 161 -26.64 12.57 18.42
N SER A 162 -27.17 11.37 18.21
CA SER A 162 -27.69 10.90 16.93
C SER A 162 -28.81 9.87 17.14
N LYS A 163 -29.38 9.34 16.05
CA LYS A 163 -30.45 8.34 16.09
C LYS A 163 -29.88 6.93 16.08
N LYS A 164 -30.64 5.93 16.54
CA LYS A 164 -30.18 4.52 16.60
C LYS A 164 -29.79 3.93 15.25
N ASP A 165 -30.41 4.38 14.16
CA ASP A 165 -30.13 3.99 12.78
C ASP A 165 -28.98 4.80 12.12
N ALA A 166 -28.48 5.85 12.78
CA ALA A 166 -27.35 6.62 12.28
C ALA A 166 -26.02 5.84 12.39
N PRO A 167 -25.02 6.16 11.55
CA PRO A 167 -23.68 5.61 11.70
C PRO A 167 -23.11 5.90 13.09
N ARG A 168 -22.48 4.90 13.70
CA ARG A 168 -21.84 5.02 15.02
C ARG A 168 -20.52 5.80 14.97
N VAL A 169 -19.88 5.84 13.80
CA VAL A 169 -18.70 6.66 13.51
C VAL A 169 -18.86 7.33 12.16
N ILE A 170 -18.50 8.60 12.08
CA ILE A 170 -18.25 9.31 10.82
C ILE A 170 -16.78 9.71 10.83
N SER A 171 -16.02 9.21 9.86
CA SER A 171 -14.58 9.43 9.75
C SER A 171 -14.26 10.09 8.41
N THR A 172 -13.47 11.17 8.45
CA THR A 172 -12.84 11.75 7.27
C THR A 172 -11.33 11.59 7.39
N ASN A 173 -10.62 11.39 6.28
CA ASN A 173 -9.16 11.27 6.28
C ASN A 173 -8.59 12.08 5.12
N GLY A 174 -7.72 13.04 5.42
CA GLY A 174 -6.93 13.75 4.41
C GLY A 174 -7.74 14.66 3.49
N LEU A 175 -8.93 15.11 3.90
CA LEU A 175 -9.69 16.08 3.12
C LEU A 175 -8.98 17.44 3.14
N MET A 176 -8.39 17.82 2.01
CA MET A 176 -7.70 19.07 1.79
C MET A 176 -8.54 20.01 0.91
N VAL A 177 -8.40 21.32 1.09
CA VAL A 177 -8.98 22.29 0.14
C VAL A 177 -8.20 22.17 -1.17
N GLY A 178 -8.88 22.10 -2.32
CA GLY A 178 -8.28 21.71 -3.60
C GLY A 178 -6.98 22.44 -3.98
N LEU A 179 -6.84 23.73 -3.67
CA LEU A 179 -5.59 24.48 -3.91
C LEU A 179 -4.37 23.88 -3.17
N PHE A 180 -4.60 23.26 -2.02
CA PHE A 180 -3.59 22.63 -1.15
C PHE A 180 -3.63 21.10 -1.21
N ASP A 181 -4.45 20.50 -2.08
CA ASP A 181 -4.53 19.05 -2.25
C ASP A 181 -3.40 18.56 -3.16
N ASN A 182 -2.18 18.68 -2.66
CA ASN A 182 -0.97 18.23 -3.34
C ASN A 182 0.01 17.60 -2.34
N PRO A 183 0.96 16.75 -2.80
CA PRO A 183 1.86 16.01 -1.91
C PRO A 183 2.68 16.88 -0.95
N LYS A 184 3.10 18.06 -1.40
CA LYS A 184 3.93 18.98 -0.61
C LYS A 184 3.15 19.55 0.57
N ASP A 185 1.99 20.13 0.31
CA ASP A 185 1.14 20.73 1.34
C ASP A 185 0.55 19.67 2.27
N PHE A 186 0.17 18.50 1.73
CA PHE A 186 -0.24 17.35 2.53
C PHE A 186 0.87 16.90 3.50
N SER A 187 2.13 16.82 3.04
CA SER A 187 3.24 16.40 3.89
C SER A 187 3.48 17.34 5.07
N VAL A 188 3.34 18.66 4.86
CA VAL A 188 3.38 19.68 5.91
C VAL A 188 2.20 19.53 6.87
N ALA A 189 0.98 19.39 6.35
CA ALA A 189 -0.23 19.23 7.15
C ALA A 189 -0.19 17.97 8.04
N ALA A 190 0.31 16.86 7.51
CA ALA A 190 0.51 15.63 8.26
C ALA A 190 1.63 15.76 9.31
N ALA A 191 2.73 16.47 9.04
CA ALA A 191 3.77 16.76 10.04
C ALA A 191 3.23 17.60 11.20
N MET A 192 2.34 18.54 10.89
CA MET A 192 1.71 19.42 11.86
C MET A 192 0.57 18.76 12.66
N GLY A 193 0.22 17.51 12.38
CA GLY A 193 -0.80 16.79 13.14
C GLY A 193 -2.25 17.14 12.74
N VAL A 194 -2.48 17.62 11.51
CA VAL A 194 -3.79 18.10 11.03
C VAL A 194 -4.33 17.34 9.81
N ALA A 195 -3.54 16.46 9.19
CA ALA A 195 -3.99 15.61 8.08
C ALA A 195 -3.48 14.17 8.26
N ASN A 196 -4.30 13.19 7.86
CA ASN A 196 -3.99 11.76 7.92
C ASN A 196 -4.29 11.13 6.57
N TYR A 197 -3.34 10.40 6.00
CA TYR A 197 -3.60 9.63 4.78
C TYR A 197 -4.21 8.30 5.18
N GLY A 198 -5.53 8.19 5.08
CA GLY A 198 -6.26 6.99 5.50
C GLY A 198 -6.24 5.85 4.48
N GLN A 199 -5.68 6.05 3.28
CA GLN A 199 -5.93 5.17 2.14
C GLN A 199 -7.45 4.93 2.02
N MET A 200 -7.90 3.72 1.65
CA MET A 200 -9.29 3.31 1.60
C MET A 200 -9.70 2.63 2.92
N THR A 201 -9.02 1.55 3.28
CA THR A 201 -9.42 0.68 4.39
C THR A 201 -8.54 0.80 5.64
N ALA A 202 -7.42 1.55 5.57
CA ALA A 202 -6.55 1.78 6.72
C ALA A 202 -7.23 2.72 7.74
N GLY A 203 -7.56 3.94 7.31
CA GLY A 203 -8.29 4.95 8.09
C GLY A 203 -9.80 4.71 8.17
N GLY A 204 -10.32 3.77 7.37
CA GLY A 204 -11.68 3.25 7.46
C GLY A 204 -11.85 2.07 8.43
N TRP A 205 -10.75 1.57 9.01
CA TRP A 205 -10.72 0.48 10.01
C TRP A 205 -11.41 -0.78 9.51
N MET A 206 -11.03 -1.26 8.31
CA MET A 206 -11.64 -2.46 7.72
C MET A 206 -10.70 -3.20 6.77
N TYR A 207 -9.39 -3.10 6.97
CA TYR A 207 -8.42 -3.82 6.16
C TYR A 207 -8.27 -5.25 6.69
N ILE A 208 -8.47 -6.25 5.84
CA ILE A 208 -8.48 -7.67 6.20
C ILE A 208 -7.25 -8.42 5.66
N GLY A 209 -6.14 -7.69 5.50
CA GLY A 209 -4.98 -8.23 4.83
C GLY A 209 -5.21 -8.38 3.31
N PRO A 210 -4.43 -9.24 2.66
CA PRO A 210 -4.32 -9.26 1.21
C PRO A 210 -5.43 -10.03 0.48
N GLN A 211 -6.32 -10.72 1.21
CA GLN A 211 -7.40 -11.50 0.61
C GLN A 211 -8.27 -10.66 -0.34
N GLY A 212 -8.55 -9.40 0.01
CA GLY A 212 -9.34 -8.50 -0.84
C GLY A 212 -8.70 -8.30 -2.23
N ILE A 213 -7.37 -8.13 -2.27
CA ILE A 213 -6.64 -7.96 -3.52
C ILE A 213 -6.55 -9.28 -4.29
N VAL A 214 -6.35 -10.43 -3.62
CA VAL A 214 -6.34 -11.74 -4.29
C VAL A 214 -7.66 -11.98 -5.03
N ASN A 215 -8.80 -11.71 -4.39
CA ASN A 215 -10.11 -11.87 -5.03
C ASN A 215 -10.31 -10.89 -6.19
N GLY A 216 -9.98 -9.60 -6.00
CA GLY A 216 -10.05 -8.60 -7.06
C GLY A 216 -9.21 -8.99 -8.27
N THR A 217 -7.97 -9.42 -8.05
CA THR A 217 -7.08 -9.83 -9.13
C THR A 217 -7.54 -11.10 -9.84
N TYR A 218 -8.07 -12.07 -9.08
CA TYR A 218 -8.69 -13.27 -9.65
C TYR A 218 -9.85 -12.92 -10.59
N LEU A 219 -10.74 -12.02 -10.17
CA LEU A 219 -11.86 -11.56 -10.99
C LEU A 219 -11.38 -10.82 -12.24
N THR A 220 -10.37 -9.96 -12.12
CA THR A 220 -9.77 -9.26 -13.28
C THR A 220 -9.24 -10.26 -14.30
N LEU A 221 -8.47 -11.27 -13.86
CA LEU A 221 -7.89 -12.28 -14.74
C LEU A 221 -8.97 -13.11 -15.45
N LEU A 222 -10.00 -13.57 -14.73
CA LEU A 222 -11.11 -14.29 -15.35
C LEU A 222 -11.87 -13.43 -16.37
N ASN A 223 -12.14 -12.17 -16.04
CA ASN A 223 -12.83 -11.27 -16.97
C ASN A 223 -11.97 -10.92 -18.18
N ALA A 224 -10.65 -10.79 -18.03
CA ALA A 224 -9.73 -10.65 -19.16
C ALA A 224 -9.78 -11.90 -20.07
N GLY A 225 -9.78 -13.11 -19.48
CA GLY A 225 -9.98 -14.36 -20.22
C GLY A 225 -11.30 -14.41 -20.99
N ARG A 226 -12.41 -14.01 -20.35
CA ARG A 226 -13.74 -13.96 -21.00
C ARG A 226 -13.79 -12.94 -22.13
N LEU A 227 -13.37 -11.70 -21.85
CA LEU A 227 -13.49 -10.59 -22.79
C LEU A 227 -12.56 -10.73 -23.99
N TYR A 228 -11.31 -11.11 -23.76
CA TYR A 228 -10.25 -11.02 -24.78
C TYR A 228 -9.88 -12.36 -25.37
N LEU A 229 -9.92 -13.44 -24.58
CA LEU A 229 -9.66 -14.80 -25.07
C LEU A 229 -10.95 -15.58 -25.40
N LYS A 230 -12.13 -14.98 -25.18
CA LYS A 230 -13.45 -15.59 -25.41
C LYS A 230 -13.65 -16.92 -24.66
N ILE A 231 -13.04 -17.03 -23.48
CA ILE A 231 -13.24 -18.16 -22.57
C ILE A 231 -14.69 -18.11 -22.04
N PRO A 232 -15.46 -19.23 -22.08
CA PRO A 232 -16.83 -19.25 -21.57
C PRO A 232 -16.94 -18.91 -20.08
N ASP A 233 -18.08 -18.37 -19.66
CA ASP A 233 -18.29 -17.88 -18.29
C ASP A 233 -18.12 -18.94 -17.20
N ASP A 234 -18.39 -20.21 -17.55
CA ASP A 234 -18.30 -21.40 -16.68
C ASP A 234 -16.91 -22.06 -16.69
N LYS A 235 -15.91 -21.46 -17.36
CA LYS A 235 -14.54 -21.97 -17.46
C LYS A 235 -13.52 -21.09 -16.75
N ASP A 236 -12.36 -21.68 -16.52
CA ASP A 236 -11.18 -21.08 -15.88
C ASP A 236 -10.10 -20.78 -16.94
N LEU A 237 -8.91 -20.36 -16.50
CA LEU A 237 -7.77 -20.00 -17.35
C LEU A 237 -6.82 -21.19 -17.64
N LYS A 238 -7.31 -22.43 -17.57
CA LYS A 238 -6.47 -23.60 -17.87
C LYS A 238 -5.83 -23.51 -19.26
N GLY A 239 -4.50 -23.58 -19.28
CA GLY A 239 -3.72 -23.48 -20.52
C GLY A 239 -3.52 -22.05 -21.03
N VAL A 240 -3.82 -21.03 -20.22
CA VAL A 240 -3.54 -19.62 -20.49
C VAL A 240 -2.26 -19.21 -19.77
N LEU A 241 -1.34 -18.56 -20.48
CA LEU A 241 -0.14 -17.94 -19.94
C LEU A 241 -0.37 -16.44 -19.69
N TYR A 242 -0.17 -16.04 -18.44
CA TYR A 242 -0.19 -14.67 -17.96
C TYR A 242 1.23 -14.20 -17.60
N LEU A 243 1.66 -13.07 -18.14
CA LEU A 243 2.95 -12.43 -17.83
C LEU A 243 2.72 -11.07 -17.16
N SER A 244 3.35 -10.83 -16.01
CA SER A 244 3.26 -9.55 -15.29
C SER A 244 4.48 -9.28 -14.42
N SER A 245 4.43 -8.21 -13.64
CA SER A 245 5.51 -7.69 -12.81
C SER A 245 5.03 -7.25 -11.42
N GLY A 246 5.97 -7.24 -10.48
CA GLY A 246 5.82 -6.78 -9.10
C GLY A 246 5.26 -7.84 -8.16
N LEU A 247 5.96 -8.10 -7.06
CA LEU A 247 5.52 -8.97 -5.94
C LEU A 247 5.45 -8.21 -4.59
N GLY A 248 5.32 -6.89 -4.66
CA GLY A 248 5.08 -5.98 -3.54
C GLY A 248 3.75 -6.20 -2.81
N GLY A 249 3.30 -5.19 -2.05
CA GLY A 249 2.16 -5.28 -1.13
C GLY A 249 0.88 -5.81 -1.79
N MET A 250 0.40 -5.12 -2.82
CA MET A 250 -0.80 -5.49 -3.58
C MET A 250 -0.46 -6.45 -4.74
N SER A 251 0.59 -6.16 -5.50
CA SER A 251 0.97 -6.93 -6.70
C SER A 251 1.41 -8.36 -6.40
N GLY A 252 1.83 -8.67 -5.16
CA GLY A 252 2.09 -10.04 -4.71
C GLY A 252 0.90 -10.98 -4.84
N ALA A 253 -0.33 -10.45 -4.81
CA ALA A 253 -1.56 -11.23 -4.94
C ALA A 253 -1.74 -11.86 -6.32
N GLN A 254 -1.07 -11.34 -7.36
CA GLN A 254 -1.16 -11.82 -8.74
C GLN A 254 -0.80 -13.31 -8.86
N ALA A 255 0.27 -13.73 -8.19
CA ALA A 255 0.73 -15.12 -8.20
C ALA A 255 -0.34 -16.08 -7.66
N LYS A 256 -1.01 -15.71 -6.56
CA LYS A 256 -2.06 -16.55 -6.01
C LYS A 256 -3.35 -16.50 -6.83
N ALA A 257 -3.68 -15.32 -7.35
CA ALA A 257 -4.88 -15.11 -8.16
C ALA A 257 -4.85 -15.92 -9.46
N VAL A 258 -3.72 -15.96 -10.18
CA VAL A 258 -3.59 -16.74 -11.42
C VAL A 258 -3.72 -18.25 -11.17
N GLU A 259 -3.19 -18.76 -10.05
CA GLU A 259 -3.36 -20.17 -9.65
C GLU A 259 -4.82 -20.50 -9.35
N ILE A 260 -5.51 -19.66 -8.58
CA ILE A 260 -6.94 -19.84 -8.28
C ILE A 260 -7.77 -19.76 -9.56
N ALA A 261 -7.36 -18.92 -10.51
CA ALA A 261 -7.96 -18.84 -11.84
C ALA A 261 -7.60 -20.02 -12.74
N GLY A 262 -6.80 -20.99 -12.29
CA GLY A 262 -6.43 -22.18 -13.07
C GLY A 262 -5.35 -21.95 -14.13
N GLY A 263 -4.75 -20.76 -14.18
CA GLY A 263 -3.80 -20.34 -15.21
C GLY A 263 -2.34 -20.59 -14.85
N VAL A 264 -1.47 -20.25 -15.80
CA VAL A 264 -0.01 -20.23 -15.64
C VAL A 264 0.44 -18.78 -15.56
N GLY A 265 1.12 -18.38 -14.49
CA GLY A 265 1.63 -17.02 -14.33
C GLY A 265 3.13 -16.96 -14.18
N ILE A 266 3.78 -16.03 -14.91
CA ILE A 266 5.14 -15.59 -14.63
C ILE A 266 5.08 -14.15 -14.12
N ILE A 267 5.58 -13.90 -12.90
CA ILE A 267 5.61 -12.58 -12.29
C ILE A 267 7.06 -12.18 -12.01
N ALA A 268 7.56 -11.16 -12.70
CA ALA A 268 8.91 -10.64 -12.50
C ALA A 268 9.00 -9.75 -11.25
N GLU A 269 10.07 -9.89 -10.48
CA GLU A 269 10.39 -9.04 -9.34
C GLU A 269 11.92 -8.92 -9.18
N VAL A 270 12.39 -7.70 -8.96
CA VAL A 270 13.83 -7.39 -8.83
C VAL A 270 14.30 -7.40 -7.37
N ASP A 271 13.39 -7.20 -6.41
CA ASP A 271 13.67 -7.29 -4.98
C ASP A 271 13.40 -8.72 -4.48
N TYR A 272 14.48 -9.51 -4.34
CA TYR A 272 14.40 -10.90 -3.85
C TYR A 272 13.67 -11.02 -2.50
N SER A 273 13.74 -10.01 -1.62
CA SER A 273 13.06 -10.04 -0.32
C SER A 273 11.54 -10.13 -0.47
N ARG A 274 10.98 -9.56 -1.56
CA ARG A 274 9.55 -9.65 -1.90
C ARG A 274 9.20 -11.04 -2.40
N ILE A 275 10.01 -11.60 -3.29
CA ILE A 275 9.86 -12.98 -3.78
C ILE A 275 9.85 -13.95 -2.61
N GLU A 276 10.87 -13.87 -1.75
CA GLU A 276 11.02 -14.76 -0.61
C GLU A 276 9.82 -14.68 0.34
N THR A 277 9.32 -13.46 0.59
CA THR A 277 8.11 -13.24 1.38
C THR A 277 6.90 -13.97 0.78
N ARG A 278 6.65 -13.84 -0.53
CA ARG A 278 5.49 -14.47 -1.19
C ARG A 278 5.62 -15.98 -1.31
N TYR A 279 6.83 -16.48 -1.50
CA TYR A 279 7.11 -17.90 -1.51
C TYR A 279 6.88 -18.53 -0.13
N LYS A 280 7.41 -17.94 0.95
CA LYS A 280 7.16 -18.39 2.33
C LYS A 280 5.68 -18.36 2.72
N GLN A 281 4.90 -17.44 2.13
CA GLN A 281 3.45 -17.37 2.29
C GLN A 281 2.66 -18.42 1.50
N GLY A 282 3.31 -19.20 0.62
CA GLY A 282 2.64 -20.16 -0.27
C GLY A 282 1.82 -19.51 -1.39
N TRP A 283 2.14 -18.26 -1.74
CA TRP A 283 1.47 -17.53 -2.82
C TRP A 283 2.15 -17.71 -4.18
N VAL A 284 3.45 -17.96 -4.15
CA VAL A 284 4.27 -18.31 -5.31
C VAL A 284 4.59 -19.79 -5.22
N SER A 285 4.39 -20.54 -6.30
CA SER A 285 4.70 -21.98 -6.36
C SER A 285 6.16 -22.28 -6.69
N LYS A 286 6.80 -21.49 -7.56
CA LYS A 286 8.19 -21.69 -7.98
C LYS A 286 8.93 -20.37 -8.10
N ILE A 287 10.22 -20.38 -7.75
CA ILE A 287 11.14 -19.25 -7.97
C ILE A 287 12.12 -19.68 -9.07
N CYS A 288 12.33 -18.81 -10.05
CA CYS A 288 13.32 -18.99 -11.11
C CYS A 288 14.25 -17.77 -11.16
N SER A 289 15.53 -18.00 -11.44
CA SER A 289 16.54 -16.94 -11.56
C SER A 289 16.97 -16.70 -13.01
N SER A 290 16.46 -17.48 -13.96
CA SER A 290 16.68 -17.27 -15.40
C SER A 290 15.35 -17.21 -16.14
N LYS A 291 15.34 -16.42 -17.21
CA LYS A 291 14.18 -16.25 -18.10
C LYS A 291 13.90 -17.54 -18.88
N GLU A 292 14.96 -18.28 -19.23
CA GLU A 292 14.87 -19.60 -19.85
C GLU A 292 14.08 -20.57 -18.96
N GLU A 293 14.48 -20.72 -17.70
CA GLU A 293 13.81 -21.64 -16.76
C GLU A 293 12.36 -21.21 -16.52
N ALA A 294 12.11 -19.91 -16.36
CA ALA A 294 10.77 -19.38 -16.14
C ALA A 294 9.80 -19.72 -17.29
N PHE A 295 10.24 -19.56 -18.54
CA PHE A 295 9.43 -19.89 -19.71
C PHE A 295 9.35 -21.40 -19.96
N GLU A 296 10.41 -22.17 -19.74
CA GLU A 296 10.37 -23.64 -19.86
C GLU A 296 9.31 -24.24 -18.91
N GLU A 297 9.32 -23.82 -17.65
CA GLU A 297 8.33 -24.27 -16.67
C GLU A 297 6.93 -23.83 -17.07
N ALA A 298 6.76 -22.56 -17.46
CA ALA A 298 5.46 -22.02 -17.81
C ALA A 298 4.86 -22.73 -19.02
N LEU A 299 5.65 -22.99 -20.07
CA LEU A 299 5.20 -23.69 -21.27
C LEU A 299 4.88 -25.16 -20.99
N ARG A 300 5.65 -25.82 -20.12
CA ARG A 300 5.35 -27.17 -19.65
C ARG A 300 4.01 -27.22 -18.90
N ALA A 301 3.81 -26.34 -17.92
CA ALA A 301 2.58 -26.24 -17.16
C ALA A 301 1.37 -25.86 -18.03
N LYS A 302 1.57 -24.98 -19.02
CA LYS A 302 0.55 -24.60 -20.01
C LYS A 302 0.09 -25.81 -20.82
N LYS A 303 1.03 -26.63 -21.30
CA LYS A 303 0.75 -27.87 -22.03
C LYS A 303 0.02 -28.91 -21.16
N GLU A 304 0.44 -29.04 -19.90
CA GLU A 304 -0.18 -29.94 -18.91
C GLU A 304 -1.52 -29.41 -18.36
N LYS A 305 -1.90 -28.16 -18.69
CA LYS A 305 -3.05 -27.44 -18.11
C LYS A 305 -3.02 -27.43 -16.58
N LYS A 306 -1.82 -27.33 -16.02
CA LYS A 306 -1.58 -27.27 -14.58
C LYS A 306 -1.42 -25.83 -14.15
N ALA A 307 -2.21 -25.41 -13.16
CA ALA A 307 -2.09 -24.09 -12.58
C ALA A 307 -0.75 -23.96 -11.83
N ILE A 308 -0.02 -22.87 -12.08
CA ILE A 308 1.25 -22.57 -11.41
C ILE A 308 1.52 -21.07 -11.44
N SER A 309 2.12 -20.56 -10.37
CA SER A 309 2.75 -19.25 -10.33
C SER A 309 4.26 -19.37 -10.21
N ILE A 310 4.97 -18.62 -11.06
CA ILE A 310 6.42 -18.59 -11.15
C ILE A 310 6.86 -17.16 -10.85
N ALA A 311 7.63 -16.97 -9.80
CA ALA A 311 8.34 -15.71 -9.56
C ALA A 311 9.68 -15.74 -10.30
N TYR A 312 9.88 -14.80 -11.21
CA TYR A 312 11.17 -14.59 -11.85
C TYR A 312 11.95 -13.51 -11.10
N HIS A 313 13.10 -13.87 -10.56
CA HIS A 313 14.02 -12.91 -9.94
C HIS A 313 14.83 -12.19 -11.03
N GLY A 314 14.33 -11.04 -11.45
CA GLY A 314 14.91 -10.26 -12.54
C GLY A 314 13.93 -9.20 -13.04
N ASN A 315 14.34 -8.46 -14.08
CA ASN A 315 13.53 -7.38 -14.60
C ASN A 315 12.47 -7.90 -15.58
N ILE A 316 11.27 -7.33 -15.55
CA ILE A 316 10.21 -7.70 -16.50
C ILE A 316 10.61 -7.48 -17.97
N VAL A 317 11.47 -6.48 -18.23
CA VAL A 317 11.99 -6.20 -19.57
C VAL A 317 12.79 -7.38 -20.12
N ASP A 318 13.52 -8.12 -19.29
CA ASP A 318 14.27 -9.31 -19.71
C ASP A 318 13.34 -10.43 -20.19
N LEU A 319 12.19 -10.62 -19.51
CA LEU A 319 11.18 -11.60 -19.94
C LEU A 319 10.52 -11.19 -21.25
N TRP A 320 10.22 -9.90 -21.41
CA TRP A 320 9.65 -9.37 -22.64
C TRP A 320 10.60 -9.55 -23.84
N GLU A 321 11.87 -9.15 -23.67
CA GLU A 321 12.89 -9.36 -24.69
C GLU A 321 13.01 -10.85 -25.06
N TYR A 322 13.06 -11.73 -24.06
CA TYR A 322 13.20 -13.16 -24.30
C TYR A 322 11.99 -13.76 -25.04
N ALA A 323 10.76 -13.36 -24.67
CA ALA A 323 9.55 -13.80 -25.36
C ALA A 323 9.54 -13.36 -26.83
N VAL A 324 9.95 -12.11 -27.09
CA VAL A 324 10.07 -11.56 -28.45
C VAL A 324 11.10 -12.33 -29.27
N LYS A 325 12.32 -12.50 -28.75
CA LYS A 325 13.43 -13.16 -29.46
C LYS A 325 13.16 -14.64 -29.75
N ASN A 326 12.45 -15.33 -28.86
CA ASN A 326 12.18 -16.77 -28.99
C ASN A 326 10.78 -17.07 -29.54
N ASN A 327 10.04 -16.04 -29.99
CA ASN A 327 8.68 -16.18 -30.52
C ASN A 327 7.72 -16.94 -29.58
N ILE A 328 7.81 -16.66 -28.28
CA ILE A 328 6.98 -17.31 -27.26
C ILE A 328 5.62 -16.61 -27.22
N LYS A 329 4.54 -17.39 -27.33
CA LYS A 329 3.18 -16.85 -27.22
C LYS A 329 2.76 -16.65 -25.76
N VAL A 330 2.58 -15.38 -25.39
CA VAL A 330 1.91 -14.95 -24.15
C VAL A 330 0.46 -14.61 -24.50
N ASP A 331 -0.51 -15.09 -23.71
CA ASP A 331 -1.93 -14.88 -24.05
C ASP A 331 -2.45 -13.60 -23.40
N LEU A 332 -2.16 -13.41 -22.10
CA LEU A 332 -2.55 -12.25 -21.30
C LEU A 332 -1.31 -11.62 -20.67
N ALA A 333 -1.29 -10.30 -20.56
CA ALA A 333 -0.22 -9.62 -19.86
C ALA A 333 -0.64 -8.30 -19.20
N SER A 334 0.10 -7.89 -18.19
CA SER A 334 -0.10 -6.62 -17.49
C SER A 334 1.22 -6.13 -16.88
N ASP A 335 1.18 -4.98 -16.22
CA ASP A 335 2.24 -4.51 -15.34
C ASP A 335 1.65 -4.05 -14.00
N GLN A 336 2.31 -4.36 -12.88
CA GLN A 336 1.92 -3.86 -11.56
C GLN A 336 3.14 -3.38 -10.75
N THR A 337 4.19 -2.91 -11.44
CA THR A 337 5.26 -2.12 -10.81
C THR A 337 4.69 -0.82 -10.22
N SER A 338 5.43 -0.10 -9.39
CA SER A 338 4.92 1.09 -8.71
C SER A 338 5.14 2.37 -9.54
N CYS A 339 4.65 2.42 -10.78
CA CYS A 339 4.82 3.56 -11.69
C CYS A 339 4.17 4.87 -11.21
N HIS A 340 3.25 4.84 -10.24
CA HIS A 340 2.74 6.03 -9.57
C HIS A 340 3.83 6.80 -8.78
N ALA A 341 4.96 6.12 -8.46
CA ALA A 341 6.15 6.68 -7.85
C ALA A 341 7.40 6.28 -8.67
N VAL A 342 7.27 6.32 -10.00
CA VAL A 342 8.23 5.78 -10.98
C VAL A 342 9.69 6.19 -10.73
N TYR A 343 9.93 7.47 -10.41
CA TYR A 343 11.28 8.00 -10.18
C TYR A 343 11.75 7.95 -8.72
N GLU A 344 10.92 7.45 -7.80
CA GLU A 344 11.22 7.31 -6.37
C GLU A 344 11.60 5.87 -6.00
N GLY A 345 12.02 5.07 -6.99
CA GLY A 345 12.35 3.65 -6.82
C GLY A 345 11.16 2.71 -7.03
N GLY A 346 10.01 3.21 -7.48
CA GLY A 346 8.84 2.39 -7.80
C GLY A 346 9.00 1.54 -9.07
N TYR A 347 9.91 1.93 -9.97
CA TYR A 347 10.30 1.20 -11.16
C TYR A 347 11.82 1.14 -11.24
N ILE A 348 12.38 -0.06 -11.46
CA ILE A 348 13.82 -0.29 -11.48
C ILE A 348 14.27 -0.50 -12.93
N PRO A 349 15.24 0.29 -13.44
CA PRO A 349 15.64 0.19 -14.83
C PRO A 349 16.40 -1.12 -15.11
N VAL A 350 16.10 -1.75 -16.25
CA VAL A 350 16.69 -3.04 -16.68
C VAL A 350 18.22 -3.03 -16.77
N SER A 351 18.82 -1.86 -17.00
CA SER A 351 20.28 -1.70 -17.12
C SER A 351 21.02 -1.74 -15.77
N THR A 352 20.32 -2.00 -14.66
CA THR A 352 20.88 -1.97 -13.30
C THR A 352 20.33 -3.11 -12.46
N SER A 353 21.12 -3.57 -11.49
CA SER A 353 20.60 -4.40 -10.39
C SER A 353 19.77 -3.55 -9.41
N PHE A 354 18.98 -4.22 -8.57
CA PHE A 354 18.16 -3.56 -7.56
C PHE A 354 18.96 -2.71 -6.56
N GLU A 355 20.12 -3.20 -6.11
CA GLU A 355 20.96 -2.47 -5.16
C GLU A 355 21.71 -1.30 -5.82
N GLU A 356 22.18 -1.47 -7.07
CA GLU A 356 22.76 -0.36 -7.84
C GLU A 356 21.73 0.74 -8.11
N ALA A 357 20.50 0.36 -8.46
CA ALA A 357 19.39 1.29 -8.67
C ALA A 357 19.11 2.15 -7.42
N LYS A 358 19.08 1.53 -6.23
CA LYS A 358 18.97 2.25 -4.95
C LYS A 358 20.13 3.20 -4.70
N GLU A 359 21.36 2.79 -5.00
CA GLU A 359 22.52 3.66 -4.84
C GLU A 359 22.46 4.86 -5.78
N ILE A 360 22.11 4.64 -7.05
CA ILE A 360 21.98 5.71 -8.04
C ILE A 360 20.85 6.66 -7.64
N LEU A 361 19.69 6.15 -7.22
CA LEU A 361 18.58 7.00 -6.74
C LEU A 361 19.01 7.91 -5.58
N ASN A 362 19.82 7.41 -4.66
CA ASN A 362 20.30 8.19 -3.52
C ASN A 362 21.39 9.22 -3.89
N LYS A 363 22.27 8.88 -4.85
CA LYS A 363 23.45 9.70 -5.20
C LYS A 363 23.18 10.68 -6.36
N ASP A 364 22.42 10.25 -7.35
CA ASP A 364 22.16 10.95 -8.61
C ASP A 364 20.74 10.63 -9.16
N PRO A 365 19.70 11.27 -8.58
CA PRO A 365 18.31 11.09 -9.00
C PRO A 365 18.05 11.41 -10.47
N GLU A 366 18.79 12.36 -11.05
CA GLU A 366 18.65 12.73 -12.47
C GLU A 366 19.15 11.62 -13.39
N LYS A 367 20.27 10.99 -13.05
CA LYS A 367 20.74 9.79 -13.75
C LYS A 367 19.75 8.64 -13.59
N PHE A 368 19.22 8.42 -12.38
CA PHE A 368 18.20 7.39 -12.14
C PHE A 368 16.99 7.59 -13.07
N LYS A 369 16.45 8.82 -13.13
CA LYS A 369 15.34 9.19 -14.00
C LYS A 369 15.62 8.84 -15.48
N LYS A 370 16.80 9.19 -16.00
CA LYS A 370 17.17 8.89 -17.40
C LYS A 370 17.16 7.39 -17.69
N LEU A 371 17.74 6.59 -16.80
CA LEU A 371 17.77 5.13 -16.94
C LEU A 371 16.36 4.52 -16.89
N VAL A 372 15.51 5.04 -16.01
CA VAL A 372 14.09 4.64 -15.94
C VAL A 372 13.36 4.98 -17.24
N ASP A 373 13.53 6.19 -17.76
CA ASP A 373 12.92 6.61 -19.02
C ASP A 373 13.37 5.71 -20.18
N GLU A 374 14.65 5.34 -20.26
CA GLU A 374 15.17 4.40 -21.26
C GLU A 374 14.56 2.99 -21.11
N SER A 375 14.44 2.49 -19.88
CA SER A 375 13.89 1.16 -19.62
C SER A 375 12.38 1.08 -19.90
N LEU A 376 11.61 2.12 -19.59
CA LEU A 376 10.18 2.19 -19.92
C LEU A 376 9.94 2.14 -21.43
N LYS A 377 10.77 2.85 -22.20
CA LYS A 377 10.73 2.81 -23.67
C LYS A 377 10.96 1.39 -24.18
N GLN A 378 11.99 0.72 -23.68
CA GLN A 378 12.29 -0.67 -24.05
C GLN A 378 11.13 -1.61 -23.72
N GLN A 379 10.56 -1.51 -22.51
CA GLN A 379 9.41 -2.31 -22.12
C GLN A 379 8.21 -2.09 -23.05
N PHE A 380 7.90 -0.83 -23.36
CA PHE A 380 6.80 -0.47 -24.25
C PHE A 380 6.96 -1.08 -25.65
N TYR A 381 8.14 -0.97 -26.26
CA TYR A 381 8.34 -1.51 -27.61
C TYR A 381 8.24 -3.04 -27.67
N TYR A 382 8.73 -3.76 -26.65
CA TYR A 382 8.53 -5.21 -26.60
C TYR A 382 7.07 -5.58 -26.36
N ILE A 383 6.35 -4.86 -25.48
CA ILE A 383 4.90 -5.08 -25.29
C ILE A 383 4.15 -4.83 -26.60
N LYS A 384 4.45 -3.74 -27.30
CA LYS A 384 3.85 -3.40 -28.59
C LYS A 384 4.03 -4.54 -29.59
N GLU A 385 5.25 -5.05 -29.74
CA GLU A 385 5.53 -6.19 -30.61
C GLU A 385 4.78 -7.46 -30.20
N MET A 386 4.66 -7.72 -28.90
CA MET A 386 3.90 -8.87 -28.38
C MET A 386 2.39 -8.72 -28.60
N VAL A 387 1.86 -7.50 -28.53
CA VAL A 387 0.47 -7.16 -28.86
C VAL A 387 0.21 -7.37 -30.35
N ASP A 388 1.14 -6.95 -31.22
CA ASP A 388 1.07 -7.20 -32.66
C ASP A 388 1.08 -8.72 -32.98
N ARG A 389 1.70 -9.53 -32.11
CA ARG A 389 1.70 -11.01 -32.15
C ARG A 389 0.47 -11.65 -31.47
N GLY A 390 -0.50 -10.86 -31.02
CA GLY A 390 -1.77 -11.33 -30.46
C GLY A 390 -1.82 -11.49 -28.94
N THR A 391 -0.83 -10.97 -28.20
CA THR A 391 -0.91 -10.86 -26.74
C THR A 391 -1.92 -9.77 -26.37
N TYR A 392 -2.77 -10.01 -25.38
CA TYR A 392 -3.61 -8.94 -24.83
C TYR A 392 -2.95 -8.31 -23.59
N PHE A 393 -2.60 -7.02 -23.68
CA PHE A 393 -2.03 -6.24 -22.56
C PHE A 393 -3.06 -5.25 -21.98
N TRP A 394 -3.08 -5.08 -20.66
CA TRP A 394 -3.81 -3.98 -20.00
C TRP A 394 -2.99 -3.30 -18.90
N ASP A 395 -3.29 -2.03 -18.62
CA ASP A 395 -2.75 -1.31 -17.46
C ASP A 395 -3.52 -1.71 -16.20
N TYR A 396 -2.81 -2.01 -15.11
CA TYR A 396 -3.42 -2.42 -13.83
C TYR A 396 -3.72 -1.26 -12.87
N GLY A 397 -3.86 -0.05 -13.40
CA GLY A 397 -4.09 1.16 -12.60
C GLY A 397 -2.86 1.61 -11.82
N ASN A 398 -1.66 1.26 -12.28
CA ASN A 398 -0.39 1.61 -11.62
C ASN A 398 0.29 2.83 -12.24
N SER A 399 -0.34 3.49 -13.22
CA SER A 399 0.21 4.60 -14.01
C SER A 399 1.35 4.21 -14.96
N PHE A 400 1.48 2.93 -15.32
CA PHE A 400 2.52 2.47 -16.24
C PHE A 400 2.41 3.15 -17.61
N LEU A 401 1.23 3.16 -18.24
CA LEU A 401 1.06 3.79 -19.54
C LEU A 401 1.33 5.30 -19.51
N LYS A 402 0.99 5.97 -18.41
CA LYS A 402 1.31 7.39 -18.20
C LYS A 402 2.81 7.63 -18.07
N ALA A 403 3.51 6.78 -17.32
CA ALA A 403 4.95 6.85 -17.17
C ALA A 403 5.67 6.61 -18.51
N VAL A 404 5.18 5.66 -19.33
CA VAL A 404 5.67 5.45 -20.70
C VAL A 404 5.50 6.71 -21.54
N PHE A 405 4.31 7.34 -21.52
CA PHE A 405 4.07 8.60 -22.23
C PHE A 405 5.05 9.69 -21.77
N ASP A 406 5.22 9.89 -20.46
CA ASP A 406 6.09 10.92 -19.88
C ASP A 406 7.58 10.69 -20.14
N SER A 407 7.99 9.44 -20.38
CA SER A 407 9.35 9.12 -20.82
C SER A 407 9.63 9.61 -22.25
N GLY A 408 8.60 9.99 -23.02
CA GLY A 408 8.66 10.47 -24.40
C GLY A 408 8.14 9.48 -25.45
N CYS A 409 7.52 8.37 -25.04
CA CYS A 409 6.87 7.42 -25.96
C CYS A 409 5.44 7.85 -26.29
N TYR A 410 5.28 8.96 -27.00
CA TYR A 410 3.95 9.51 -27.32
C TYR A 410 3.06 8.57 -28.15
N GLU A 411 3.64 7.59 -28.85
CA GLU A 411 2.90 6.54 -29.58
C GLU A 411 1.96 5.72 -28.71
N ILE A 412 2.13 5.71 -27.38
CA ILE A 412 1.21 5.03 -26.48
C ILE A 412 -0.18 5.69 -26.44
N ALA A 413 -0.24 7.00 -26.66
CA ALA A 413 -1.49 7.74 -26.75
C ALA A 413 -2.03 7.68 -28.18
N LYS A 414 -3.35 7.50 -28.34
CA LYS A 414 -3.97 7.41 -29.68
C LYS A 414 -3.66 8.59 -30.58
N ASN A 415 -3.74 9.82 -30.04
CA ASN A 415 -3.49 11.04 -30.80
C ASN A 415 -2.00 11.41 -30.90
N ARG A 416 -1.13 10.71 -30.15
CA ARG A 416 0.33 10.96 -30.05
C ARG A 416 0.73 12.36 -29.57
N VAL A 417 -0.18 13.10 -28.95
CA VAL A 417 0.03 14.48 -28.48
C VAL A 417 -0.18 14.59 -26.98
N ASP A 418 -1.26 14.03 -26.47
CA ASP A 418 -1.63 14.07 -25.04
C ASP A 418 -2.46 12.84 -24.64
N THR A 419 -2.86 12.78 -23.37
CA THR A 419 -3.60 11.64 -22.81
C THR A 419 -5.13 11.83 -22.86
N SER A 420 -5.65 12.78 -23.64
CA SER A 420 -7.08 13.13 -23.62
C SER A 420 -7.99 12.10 -24.29
N GLU A 421 -7.46 11.29 -25.22
CA GLU A 421 -8.22 10.32 -26.02
C GLU A 421 -7.99 8.85 -25.59
N GLY A 422 -7.27 8.66 -24.47
CA GLY A 422 -6.66 7.39 -24.11
C GLY A 422 -5.30 7.26 -24.76
#